data_AF-A0A932SAZ1-F1
#
_entry.id   AF-A0A932SAZ1-F1
#
_cell.length_a   1.000
_cell.length_b   1.000
_cell.length_c   1.000
_cell.angle_alpha   90.00
_cell.angle_beta   90.00
_cell.angle_gamma   90.00
#
_symmetry.space_group_name_H-M   'P 1'
#
loop_
_entity.id
_entity.type
_entity.pdbx_description
1 polymer ?
#
loop_
_entity_poly.entity_id
_entity_poly.type
_entity_poly.pdbx_seq_one_letter_code
_entity_poly.pdbx_strand_id
1 'polypeptide(L)'
;MSFYTTIKTEITNKKYVLSALEEMKRRGEITNFQLQGRKEKIEVDRSGDIINIAKEKTVNFEVGGDARVVRSFSDRLKQFYAYEAIKDNLPLDFEIAKESETAGEIVILLKG
;
A
#
# COMPACT_ATOMS: atom_id res chain seq x y z
N MET A 1 -24.67 7.89 -9.28
CA MET A 1 -23.48 7.90 -10.16
C MET A 1 -22.27 7.56 -9.31
N SER A 2 -21.70 6.37 -9.46
CA SER A 2 -20.45 5.97 -8.83
C SER A 2 -19.30 6.68 -9.56
N PHE A 3 -18.64 7.62 -8.88
CA PHE A 3 -17.50 8.36 -9.42
C PHE A 3 -16.27 7.47 -9.36
N TYR A 4 -15.83 6.96 -10.52
CA TYR A 4 -14.59 6.22 -10.63
C TYR A 4 -13.42 7.20 -10.59
N THR A 5 -12.52 7.02 -9.62
CA THR A 5 -11.32 7.86 -9.43
C THR A 5 -10.08 6.99 -9.59
N THR A 6 -9.09 7.52 -10.30
CA THR A 6 -7.75 6.95 -10.40
C THR A 6 -6.75 7.89 -9.77
N ILE A 7 -5.98 7.40 -8.80
CA ILE A 7 -4.89 8.13 -8.16
C ILE A 7 -3.58 7.59 -8.71
N LYS A 8 -2.82 8.46 -9.38
CA LYS A 8 -1.44 8.16 -9.80
C LYS A 8 -0.53 8.26 -8.59
N THR A 9 0.28 7.24 -8.35
CA THR A 9 1.24 7.23 -7.25
C THR A 9 2.68 7.29 -7.77
N GLU A 10 3.63 7.54 -6.89
CA GLU A 10 5.06 7.43 -7.18
C GLU A 10 5.62 6.05 -6.83
N ILE A 11 4.74 5.09 -6.51
CA ILE A 11 5.12 3.73 -6.15
C ILE A 11 5.55 2.99 -7.41
N THR A 12 6.75 2.39 -7.38
CA THR A 12 7.35 1.71 -8.55
C THR A 12 7.67 0.24 -8.28
N ASN A 13 8.03 -0.11 -7.04
CA ASN A 13 8.49 -1.46 -6.73
C ASN A 13 7.34 -2.37 -6.30
N LYS A 14 7.05 -3.40 -7.11
CA LYS A 14 6.01 -4.39 -6.84
C LYS A 14 6.23 -5.16 -5.53
N LYS A 15 7.49 -5.43 -5.14
CA LYS A 15 7.81 -6.15 -3.89
C LYS A 15 7.16 -5.45 -2.69
N TYR A 16 7.42 -4.15 -2.55
CA TYR A 16 6.90 -3.36 -1.43
C TYR A 16 5.39 -3.11 -1.54
N VAL A 17 4.80 -3.09 -2.74
CA VAL A 17 3.33 -3.06 -2.89
C VAL A 17 2.71 -4.33 -2.32
N LEU A 18 3.27 -5.50 -2.62
CA LEU A 18 2.77 -6.77 -2.11
C LEU A 18 2.97 -6.87 -0.59
N SER A 19 4.14 -6.51 -0.08
CA SER A 19 4.41 -6.45 1.36
C SER A 19 3.44 -5.51 2.07
N ALA A 20 3.17 -4.33 1.52
CA ALA A 20 2.21 -3.38 2.06
C ALA A 20 0.78 -3.96 2.10
N LEU A 21 0.34 -4.62 1.03
CA LEU A 21 -0.98 -5.27 1.00
C LEU A 21 -1.09 -6.43 1.99
N GLU A 22 -0.03 -7.20 2.20
CA GLU A 22 0.01 -8.25 3.22
C GLU A 22 -0.12 -7.68 4.63
N GLU A 23 0.59 -6.59 4.95
CA GLU A 23 0.47 -5.90 6.23
C GLU A 23 -0.93 -5.31 6.44
N MET A 24 -1.51 -4.68 5.41
CA MET A 24 -2.89 -4.19 5.45
C MET A 24 -3.90 -5.32 5.69
N LYS A 25 -3.67 -6.51 5.10
CA LYS A 25 -4.50 -7.69 5.34
C LYS A 25 -4.36 -8.21 6.77
N ARG A 26 -3.14 -8.28 7.29
CA ARG A 26 -2.87 -8.70 8.68
C ARG A 26 -3.54 -7.79 9.70
N ARG A 27 -3.61 -6.49 9.43
CA ARG A 27 -4.27 -5.48 10.27
C ARG A 27 -5.79 -5.41 10.09
N GLY A 28 -6.35 -6.19 9.15
CA GLY A 28 -7.78 -6.21 8.86
C GLY A 28 -8.27 -4.98 8.09
N GLU A 29 -7.37 -4.18 7.49
CA GLU A 29 -7.75 -3.02 6.67
C GLU A 29 -8.32 -3.42 5.31
N ILE A 30 -7.96 -4.61 4.83
CA ILE A 30 -8.49 -5.23 3.62
C ILE A 30 -8.89 -6.67 3.91
N THR A 31 -9.90 -7.16 3.18
CA THR A 31 -10.37 -8.53 3.30
C THR A 31 -9.44 -9.47 2.54
N ASN A 32 -9.15 -9.12 1.28
CA ASN A 32 -8.31 -9.94 0.43
C ASN A 32 -7.71 -9.13 -0.73
N PHE A 33 -6.71 -9.69 -1.39
CA PHE A 33 -6.21 -9.18 -2.65
C PHE A 33 -5.87 -10.34 -3.60
N GLN A 34 -6.03 -10.11 -4.90
CA GLN A 34 -5.73 -11.09 -5.95
C GLN A 34 -4.82 -10.48 -7.00
N LEU A 35 -3.77 -11.22 -7.37
CA LEU A 35 -2.86 -10.88 -8.46
C LEU A 35 -3.41 -11.42 -9.78
N GLN A 36 -3.74 -10.55 -10.72
CA GLN A 36 -4.07 -10.96 -12.09
C GLN A 36 -2.79 -11.10 -12.91
N GLY A 37 -2.35 -12.36 -13.08
CA GLY A 37 -1.00 -12.72 -13.55
C GLY A 37 -0.55 -12.22 -14.93
N ARG A 38 -1.44 -11.65 -15.76
CA ARG A 38 -1.07 -11.17 -17.11
C ARG A 38 -0.87 -9.65 -17.24
N LYS A 39 -1.22 -8.84 -16.22
CA LYS A 39 -1.28 -7.37 -16.40
C LYS A 39 -0.67 -6.52 -15.27
N GLU A 40 0.16 -7.08 -14.39
CA GLU A 40 0.63 -6.34 -13.18
C GLU A 40 -0.52 -5.61 -12.47
N LYS A 41 -1.69 -6.26 -12.48
CA LYS A 41 -2.92 -5.79 -11.86
C LYS A 41 -3.14 -6.54 -10.56
N ILE A 42 -3.48 -5.81 -9.53
CA ILE A 42 -3.85 -6.32 -8.23
C ILE A 42 -5.24 -5.80 -7.94
N GLU A 43 -6.15 -6.72 -7.69
CA GLU A 43 -7.51 -6.41 -7.27
C GLU A 43 -7.56 -6.57 -5.75
N VAL A 44 -8.03 -5.54 -5.06
CA VAL A 44 -8.09 -5.48 -3.60
C VAL A 44 -9.54 -5.36 -3.19
N ASP A 45 -9.99 -6.25 -2.32
CA ASP A 45 -11.32 -6.21 -1.72
C ASP A 45 -11.22 -5.64 -0.31
N ARG A 46 -11.90 -4.51 -0.10
CA ARG A 46 -12.05 -3.85 1.18
C ARG A 46 -13.52 -3.89 1.60
N SER A 47 -13.92 -4.98 2.24
CA SER A 47 -15.29 -5.14 2.78
C SER A 47 -16.41 -4.91 1.74
N GLY A 48 -16.21 -5.35 0.50
CA GLY A 48 -17.17 -5.20 -0.60
C GLY A 48 -16.85 -4.05 -1.57
N ASP A 49 -15.91 -3.15 -1.22
CA ASP A 49 -15.38 -2.16 -2.14
C ASP A 49 -14.19 -2.73 -2.92
N ILE A 50 -14.33 -2.81 -4.24
CA ILE A 50 -13.28 -3.31 -5.14
C ILE A 50 -12.38 -2.16 -5.56
N ILE A 51 -11.08 -2.29 -5.26
CA ILE A 51 -10.03 -1.35 -5.61
C ILE A 51 -9.06 -2.04 -6.57
N ASN A 52 -8.71 -1.36 -7.66
CA ASN A 52 -7.79 -1.85 -8.67
C ASN A 52 -6.46 -1.12 -8.57
N ILE A 53 -5.38 -1.85 -8.28
CA ILE A 53 -4.02 -1.34 -8.40
C ILE A 53 -3.46 -1.88 -9.71
N ALA A 54 -3.07 -1.00 -10.62
CA ALA A 54 -2.53 -1.38 -11.91
C ALA A 54 -1.26 -0.59 -12.18
N LYS A 55 -0.23 -1.23 -12.72
CA LYS A 55 0.89 -0.49 -13.27
C LYS A 55 0.48 0.14 -14.60
N GLU A 56 0.66 1.45 -14.72
CA GLU A 56 0.49 2.13 -16.01
C GLU A 56 1.67 1.73 -16.94
N LYS A 57 1.64 2.14 -18.22
CA LYS A 57 2.81 1.98 -19.11
C LYS A 57 4.02 2.80 -18.62
N THR A 58 3.74 3.86 -17.89
CA THR A 58 4.69 4.60 -17.06
C THR A 58 5.08 3.74 -15.86
N VAL A 59 6.29 3.88 -15.35
CA VAL A 59 6.91 2.96 -14.38
C VAL A 59 6.12 2.80 -13.06
N ASN A 60 5.09 3.61 -12.84
CA ASN A 60 4.39 3.76 -11.57
C ASN A 60 3.08 2.97 -11.49
N PHE A 61 2.67 2.64 -10.27
CA PHE A 61 1.36 2.07 -9.96
C PHE A 61 0.30 3.16 -9.82
N GLU A 62 -0.90 2.84 -10.31
CA GLU A 62 -2.11 3.64 -10.15
C GLU A 62 -3.12 2.86 -9.33
N VAL A 63 -3.89 3.58 -8.51
CA VAL A 63 -4.96 3.01 -7.67
C VAL A 63 -6.30 3.56 -8.17
N GLY A 64 -7.18 2.68 -8.65
CA GLY A 64 -8.48 3.01 -9.22
C GLY A 64 -9.65 2.38 -8.45
N GLY A 65 -10.82 3.03 -8.45
CA GLY A 65 -12.03 2.55 -7.75
C GLY A 65 -12.97 3.69 -7.35
N ASP A 66 -13.82 3.49 -6.35
CA ASP A 66 -14.70 4.55 -5.83
C ASP A 66 -13.91 5.68 -5.15
N ALA A 67 -14.18 6.94 -5.54
CA ALA A 67 -13.50 8.14 -5.05
C ALA A 67 -13.36 8.23 -3.52
N ARG A 68 -14.39 7.83 -2.76
CA ARG A 68 -14.40 7.94 -1.30
C ARG A 68 -13.43 6.97 -0.66
N VAL A 69 -13.34 5.77 -1.21
CA VAL A 69 -12.58 4.66 -0.65
C VAL A 69 -11.13 4.73 -1.12
N VAL A 70 -10.93 4.98 -2.42
CA VAL A 70 -9.61 4.96 -3.08
C VAL A 70 -8.67 6.00 -2.50
N ARG A 71 -9.15 7.17 -2.10
CA ARG A 71 -8.28 8.21 -1.51
C ARG A 71 -7.70 7.75 -0.17
N SER A 72 -8.57 7.34 0.75
CA SER A 72 -8.15 6.81 2.07
C SER A 72 -7.24 5.58 1.94
N PHE A 73 -7.57 4.69 1.00
CA PHE A 73 -6.79 3.49 0.75
C PHE A 73 -5.43 3.81 0.14
N SER A 74 -5.35 4.74 -0.81
CA SER A 74 -4.09 5.14 -1.44
C SER A 74 -3.15 5.77 -0.42
N ASP A 75 -3.66 6.60 0.49
CA ASP A 75 -2.86 7.20 1.56
C ASP A 75 -2.30 6.14 2.51
N ARG A 76 -3.12 5.16 2.93
CA ARG A 76 -2.63 4.03 3.75
C ARG A 76 -1.66 3.12 3.01
N LEU A 77 -1.94 2.80 1.76
CA LEU A 77 -1.04 1.99 0.93
C LEU A 77 0.34 2.66 0.80
N LYS A 78 0.39 3.98 0.59
CA LYS A 78 1.65 4.74 0.54
C LYS A 78 2.42 4.68 1.86
N GLN A 79 1.73 4.75 2.99
CA GLN A 79 2.37 4.63 4.32
C GLN A 79 3.01 3.25 4.52
N PHE A 80 2.26 2.17 4.29
CA PHE A 80 2.81 0.81 4.41
C PHE A 80 3.88 0.52 3.38
N TYR A 81 3.75 1.03 2.16
CA TYR A 81 4.79 0.93 1.15
C TYR A 81 6.10 1.58 1.62
N ALA A 82 6.03 2.81 2.15
CA ALA A 82 7.19 3.50 2.69
C ALA A 82 7.78 2.75 3.88
N TYR A 83 6.94 2.21 4.76
CA TYR A 83 7.37 1.43 5.90
C TYR A 83 8.17 0.19 5.50
N GLU A 84 7.64 -0.60 4.58
CA GLU A 84 8.30 -1.81 4.08
C GLU A 84 9.59 -1.49 3.31
N ALA A 85 9.60 -0.38 2.56
CA ALA A 85 10.81 0.09 1.90
C ALA A 85 11.89 0.53 2.91
N ILE A 86 11.53 1.17 4.01
CA ILE A 86 12.47 1.60 5.06
C ILE A 86 13.07 0.38 5.78
N LYS A 87 12.26 -0.63 6.12
CA LYS A 87 12.75 -1.87 6.74
C LYS A 87 13.82 -2.57 5.90
N ASP A 88 13.57 -2.70 4.60
CA ASP A 88 14.43 -3.44 3.67
C ASP A 88 15.73 -2.68 3.35
N ASN A 89 15.76 -1.35 3.58
CA ASN A 89 16.91 -0.49 3.29
C ASN A 89 17.54 0.13 4.56
N LEU A 90 17.24 -0.40 5.74
CA LEU A 90 17.79 0.11 7.00
C LEU A 90 19.32 -0.15 7.05
N PRO A 91 20.15 0.86 7.37
CA PRO A 91 21.58 0.63 7.55
C PRO A 91 21.85 -0.35 8.70
N LEU A 92 22.92 -1.15 8.61
CA LEU A 92 23.27 -2.19 9.59
C LEU A 92 23.48 -1.65 11.02
N ASP A 93 23.83 -0.36 11.14
CA ASP A 93 24.06 0.30 12.42
C ASP A 93 22.77 0.67 13.16
N PHE A 94 21.60 0.49 12.53
CA PHE A 94 20.31 0.80 13.13
C PHE A 94 19.42 -0.45 13.21
N GLU A 95 18.70 -0.57 14.31
CA GLU A 95 17.66 -1.56 14.54
C GLU A 95 16.32 -0.87 14.87
N ILE A 96 15.20 -1.48 14.50
CA ILE A 96 13.88 -0.99 14.90
C ILE A 96 13.64 -1.35 16.36
N ALA A 97 13.72 -0.38 17.25
CA ALA A 97 13.54 -0.57 18.68
C ALA A 97 12.08 -0.49 19.12
N LYS A 98 11.24 0.29 18.43
CA LYS A 98 9.80 0.33 18.68
C LYS A 98 9.02 0.73 17.43
N GLU A 99 7.92 0.04 17.19
CA GLU A 99 6.90 0.45 16.23
C GLU A 99 5.65 0.89 17.02
N SER A 100 5.10 2.04 16.67
CA SER A 100 3.80 2.47 17.19
C SER A 100 3.01 3.19 16.11
N GLU A 101 1.70 2.99 16.12
CA GLU A 101 0.79 3.71 15.24
C GLU A 101 0.01 4.73 16.06
N THR A 102 0.19 6.02 15.76
CA THR A 102 -0.49 7.11 16.49
C THR A 102 -1.17 8.04 15.49
N ALA A 103 -2.47 8.27 15.65
CA ALA A 103 -3.26 9.17 14.80
C ALA A 103 -3.17 8.90 13.28
N GLY A 104 -2.95 7.65 12.87
CA GLY A 104 -2.81 7.28 11.45
C GLY A 104 -1.40 7.49 10.89
N GLU A 105 -0.42 7.79 11.73
CA GLU A 105 1.01 7.82 11.38
C GLU A 105 1.73 6.60 11.95
N ILE A 106 2.60 6.00 11.14
CA ILE A 106 3.50 4.93 11.57
C ILE A 106 4.76 5.59 12.12
N VAL A 107 4.96 5.50 13.44
CA VAL A 107 6.14 6.02 14.13
C VAL A 107 7.10 4.86 14.39
N ILE A 108 8.31 4.99 13.85
CA ILE A 108 9.38 4.01 14.01
C ILE A 108 10.47 4.64 14.87
N LEU A 109 10.74 4.04 16.03
CA LEU A 109 11.89 4.39 16.84
C LEU A 109 13.07 3.51 16.40
N LEU A 110 14.09 4.13 15.83
CA LEU A 110 15.34 3.47 15.49
C LEU A 110 16.32 3.58 16.67
N LYS A 111 17.06 2.51 16.92
CA LYS A 111 18.16 2.47 17.88
C LYS A 111 19.44 2.09 17.15
N GLY A 112 20.48 2.87 17.38
CA GLY A 112 21.86 2.65 16.93
C GLY A 112 22.79 3.19 17.99
#